data_AF-A0A2E0NTC8-F1
#
_entry.id   AF-A0A2E0NTC8-F1
#
_cell.length_a   1.000
_cell.length_b   1.000
_cell.length_c   1.000
_cell.angle_alpha   90.00
_cell.angle_beta   90.00
_cell.angle_gamma   90.00
#
_symmetry.space_group_name_H-M   'P 1'
#
loop_
_entity.id
_entity.type
_entity.pdbx_description
1 polymer ?
#
loop_
_entity_poly.entity_id
_entity_poly.type
_entity_poly.pdbx_seq_one_letter_code
_entity_poly.pdbx_strand_id
1 'polypeptide(L)'
;MANYKKSWHMEVGINNVPSYQVSGTPFASGAIDARGMDGAGATKVPFPQVTRWVTVVNHGGTDVKVGFSKNGVEGNQYFRVHASGSAPGSGQSPSSGRLELKVSELWLSGSGNVDVVAGLTSIAPARLNTDSGTSWSGSVGVG
;
A
#
# COMPACT_ATOMS: atom_id res chain seq x y z
N MET A 1 -0.57 0.39 43.23
CA MET A 1 -1.23 0.78 41.97
C MET A 1 -0.22 1.40 41.01
N ALA A 2 0.19 0.71 39.95
CA ALA A 2 0.98 1.33 38.88
C ALA A 2 0.84 0.55 37.55
N ASN A 3 -0.36 0.55 36.97
CA ASN A 3 -0.62 0.02 35.63
C ASN A 3 -0.93 1.16 34.64
N TYR A 4 -0.23 2.29 34.76
CA TYR A 4 -0.36 3.37 33.79
C TYR A 4 0.61 3.13 32.64
N LYS A 5 0.11 2.53 31.56
CA LYS A 5 0.80 2.55 30.27
C LYS A 5 0.74 3.99 29.74
N LYS A 6 1.90 4.56 29.44
CA LYS A 6 2.03 5.87 28.80
C LYS A 6 1.16 5.92 27.53
N SER A 7 0.51 7.04 27.23
CA SER A 7 -0.47 7.14 26.12
C SER A 7 0.12 6.75 24.76
N TRP A 8 1.42 6.99 24.55
CA TRP A 8 2.15 6.58 23.35
C TRP A 8 2.54 5.08 23.30
N HIS A 9 2.26 4.31 24.36
CA HIS A 9 2.39 2.84 24.43
C HIS A 9 1.03 2.11 24.36
N MET A 10 -0.07 2.84 24.13
CA MET A 10 -1.39 2.27 23.95
C MET A 10 -1.56 1.84 22.48
N GLU A 11 -1.59 0.53 22.25
CA GLU A 11 -1.90 -0.03 20.94
C GLU A 11 -3.40 0.07 20.69
N VAL A 12 -3.78 0.62 19.53
CA VAL A 12 -5.19 0.74 19.14
C VAL A 12 -5.66 -0.52 18.43
N GLY A 13 -6.78 -1.07 18.90
CA GLY A 13 -7.43 -2.23 18.30
C GLY A 13 -8.27 -1.89 17.07
N ILE A 14 -8.75 -2.92 16.37
CA ILE A 14 -9.49 -2.81 15.09
C ILE A 14 -10.80 -2.01 15.18
N ASN A 15 -11.34 -1.80 16.39
CA ASN A 15 -12.56 -1.02 16.63
C ASN A 15 -12.30 0.42 17.11
N ASN A 16 -11.09 0.94 16.97
CA ASN A 16 -10.77 2.32 17.35
C ASN A 16 -11.11 3.31 16.22
N VAL A 17 -12.35 3.82 16.22
CA VAL A 17 -12.86 4.78 15.21
C VAL A 17 -11.98 6.05 15.06
N PRO A 18 -11.51 6.70 16.15
CA PRO A 18 -10.69 7.90 16.03
C PRO A 18 -9.35 7.69 15.31
N SER A 19 -8.72 6.52 15.46
CA SER A 19 -7.45 6.22 14.76
C SER A 19 -7.59 6.20 13.24
N TYR A 20 -8.81 6.07 12.73
CA TYR A 20 -9.10 6.15 11.30
C TYR A 20 -9.27 7.58 10.78
N GLN A 21 -9.40 8.55 11.68
CA GLN A 21 -9.53 9.97 11.33
C GLN A 21 -8.17 10.70 11.31
N VAL A 22 -7.12 10.10 11.89
CA VAL A 22 -5.78 10.71 11.98
C VAL A 22 -4.71 9.78 11.38
N SER A 23 -3.92 10.29 10.43
CA SER A 23 -2.65 9.67 10.04
C SER A 23 -1.54 10.27 10.90
N GLY A 24 -0.85 9.45 11.67
CA GLY A 24 0.18 9.90 12.62
C GLY A 24 1.60 9.81 12.07
N THR A 25 1.89 8.81 11.23
CA THR A 25 3.27 8.52 10.81
C THR A 25 3.40 8.60 9.28
N PRO A 26 4.26 9.47 8.73
CA PRO A 26 4.53 9.47 7.29
C PRO A 26 5.38 8.24 6.91
N PHE A 27 5.12 7.70 5.72
CA PHE A 27 5.91 6.65 5.09
C PHE A 27 6.24 7.07 3.66
N ALA A 28 7.48 6.84 3.23
CA ALA A 28 7.91 7.04 1.85
C ALA A 28 8.93 5.95 1.47
N SER A 29 8.76 5.40 0.27
CA SER A 29 9.72 4.50 -0.37
C SER A 29 9.79 4.86 -1.85
N GLY A 30 10.97 5.19 -2.34
CA GLY A 30 11.16 5.62 -3.72
C GLY A 30 12.04 4.68 -4.54
N ALA A 31 12.10 4.93 -5.85
CA ALA A 31 12.93 4.19 -6.81
C ALA A 31 12.72 2.66 -6.76
N ILE A 32 11.48 2.23 -6.52
CA ILE A 32 11.14 0.81 -6.44
C ILE A 32 11.15 0.23 -7.87
N ASP A 33 12.00 -0.77 -8.08
CA ASP A 33 12.00 -1.55 -9.31
C ASP A 33 10.98 -2.69 -9.21
N ALA A 34 9.80 -2.45 -9.81
CA ALA A 34 8.69 -3.39 -9.83
C ALA A 34 8.68 -4.27 -11.10
N ARG A 35 9.77 -4.40 -11.84
CA ARG A 35 9.82 -5.31 -13.00
C ARG A 35 9.87 -6.79 -12.58
N GLY A 36 10.22 -7.08 -11.32
CA GLY A 36 10.53 -8.44 -10.87
C GLY A 36 11.87 -8.93 -11.42
N MET A 37 12.35 -10.09 -10.94
CA MET A 37 13.43 -10.80 -11.64
C MET A 37 12.88 -11.21 -13.02
N ASP A 38 13.57 -10.82 -14.10
CA ASP A 38 13.23 -11.11 -15.49
C ASP A 38 11.89 -10.58 -16.04
N GLY A 39 11.36 -9.47 -15.49
CA GLY A 39 10.11 -8.88 -16.03
C GLY A 39 8.84 -9.64 -15.63
N ALA A 40 8.97 -10.66 -14.78
CA ALA A 40 7.90 -11.55 -14.33
C ALA A 40 7.99 -11.75 -12.81
N GLY A 41 7.57 -10.75 -12.04
CA GLY A 41 7.37 -10.93 -10.60
C GLY A 41 6.82 -9.67 -9.93
N ALA A 42 5.78 -9.84 -9.11
CA ALA A 42 5.27 -8.74 -8.30
C ALA A 42 6.24 -8.42 -7.15
N THR A 43 6.51 -7.14 -6.94
CA THR A 43 7.36 -6.60 -5.87
C THR A 43 6.50 -6.15 -4.70
N LYS A 44 6.84 -6.63 -3.51
CA LYS A 44 6.12 -6.31 -2.26
C LYS A 44 6.64 -5.00 -1.64
N VAL A 45 5.72 -4.14 -1.23
CA VAL A 45 5.98 -2.93 -0.43
C VAL A 45 5.27 -3.10 0.91
N PRO A 46 5.96 -3.57 1.96
CA PRO A 46 5.35 -3.74 3.28
C PRO A 46 5.29 -2.41 4.04
N PHE A 47 4.21 -2.18 4.80
CA PHE A 47 4.10 -1.05 5.70
C PHE A 47 4.33 -1.46 7.16
N PRO A 48 5.05 -0.66 7.97
CA PRO A 48 5.22 -0.93 9.40
C PRO A 48 3.91 -0.92 10.20
N GLN A 49 2.92 -0.14 9.74
CA GLN A 49 1.60 0.03 10.32
C GLN A 49 0.56 0.11 9.21
N VAL A 50 -0.70 -0.12 9.54
CA VAL A 50 -1.80 -0.06 8.56
C VAL A 50 -1.95 1.37 8.03
N THR A 51 -2.04 1.52 6.72
CA THR A 51 -2.23 2.84 6.09
C THR A 51 -3.60 3.45 6.43
N ARG A 52 -3.68 4.77 6.46
CA ARG A 52 -4.94 5.51 6.31
C ARG A 52 -5.16 5.88 4.84
N TRP A 53 -4.06 6.27 4.19
CA TRP A 53 -4.04 6.56 2.76
C TRP A 53 -2.70 6.17 2.14
N VAL A 54 -2.71 5.98 0.83
CA VAL A 54 -1.51 5.72 0.02
C VAL A 54 -1.60 6.43 -1.34
N THR A 55 -0.45 6.84 -1.85
CA THR A 55 -0.27 7.39 -3.19
C THR A 55 0.89 6.67 -3.84
N VAL A 56 0.69 6.26 -5.09
CA VAL A 56 1.70 5.63 -5.93
C VAL A 56 2.01 6.57 -7.08
N VAL A 57 3.28 6.85 -7.31
CA VAL A 57 3.78 7.68 -8.41
C VAL A 57 4.71 6.85 -9.26
N ASN A 58 4.45 6.79 -10.56
CA ASN A 58 5.23 6.01 -11.51
C ASN A 58 6.12 6.95 -12.32
N HIS A 59 7.42 6.85 -12.08
CA HIS A 59 8.44 7.58 -12.83
C HIS A 59 8.98 6.77 -14.02
N GLY A 60 8.62 5.50 -14.13
CA GLY A 60 9.04 4.61 -15.22
C GLY A 60 8.37 4.88 -16.57
N GLY A 61 8.95 4.28 -17.61
CA GLY A 61 8.47 4.38 -18.99
C GLY A 61 7.34 3.43 -19.37
N THR A 62 6.89 2.58 -18.43
CA THR A 62 5.79 1.62 -18.60
C THR A 62 4.81 1.76 -17.46
N ASP A 63 3.53 1.44 -17.72
CA ASP A 63 2.50 1.43 -16.69
C ASP A 63 2.86 0.45 -15.58
N VAL A 64 2.64 0.85 -14.32
CA VAL A 64 2.74 -0.03 -13.17
C VAL A 64 1.36 -0.57 -12.81
N LYS A 65 1.27 -1.88 -12.61
CA LYS A 65 0.14 -2.54 -11.97
C LYS A 65 0.30 -2.43 -10.46
N VAL A 66 -0.73 -1.94 -9.80
CA VAL A 66 -0.82 -1.86 -8.35
C VAL A 66 -1.96 -2.73 -7.88
N GLY A 67 -1.69 -3.59 -6.92
CA GLY A 67 -2.70 -4.42 -6.27
C GLY A 67 -2.36 -4.63 -4.80
N PHE A 68 -3.27 -5.28 -4.09
CA PHE A 68 -3.16 -5.50 -2.64
C PHE A 68 -2.69 -6.92 -2.31
N SER A 69 -2.36 -7.71 -3.34
CA SER A 69 -1.81 -9.05 -3.22
C SER A 69 -0.92 -9.43 -4.40
N LYS A 70 0.00 -10.37 -4.15
CA LYS A 70 0.84 -10.94 -5.20
C LYS A 70 -0.01 -11.54 -6.33
N ASN A 71 -0.93 -12.42 -5.97
CA ASN A 71 -1.80 -13.12 -6.91
C ASN A 71 -2.71 -12.15 -7.67
N GLY A 72 -3.17 -11.07 -7.03
CA GLY A 72 -4.02 -10.07 -7.68
C GLY A 72 -3.29 -9.33 -8.80
N VAL A 73 -2.05 -8.88 -8.52
CA VAL A 73 -1.20 -8.18 -9.49
C VAL A 73 -0.73 -9.09 -10.63
N GLU A 74 -0.43 -10.35 -10.33
CA GLU A 74 -0.03 -11.36 -11.33
C GLU A 74 -1.22 -11.84 -12.18
N GLY A 75 -2.42 -11.86 -11.60
CA GLY A 75 -3.67 -12.19 -12.26
C GLY A 75 -4.32 -10.98 -12.95
N ASN A 76 -5.49 -10.57 -12.45
CA ASN A 76 -6.30 -9.50 -13.05
C ASN A 76 -6.99 -8.59 -12.02
N GLN A 77 -6.54 -8.63 -10.76
CA GLN A 77 -7.07 -7.81 -9.66
C GLN A 77 -6.04 -6.73 -9.34
N TYR A 78 -5.95 -5.75 -10.23
CA TYR A 78 -5.05 -4.62 -10.09
C TYR A 78 -5.63 -3.40 -10.81
N PHE A 79 -5.15 -2.22 -10.44
CA PHE A 79 -5.32 -1.01 -11.23
C PHE A 79 -3.97 -0.56 -11.81
N ARG A 80 -3.99 0.32 -12.80
CA ARG A 80 -2.77 0.85 -13.43
C ARG A 80 -2.50 2.27 -12.98
N VAL A 81 -1.23 2.57 -12.75
CA VAL A 81 -0.72 3.94 -12.70
C VAL A 81 0.16 4.14 -13.92
N HIS A 82 -0.16 5.15 -14.72
CA HIS A 82 0.42 5.30 -16.05
C HIS A 82 1.89 5.69 -16.01
N ALA A 83 2.62 5.43 -17.09
CA ALA A 83 4.00 5.89 -17.24
C ALA A 83 4.12 7.41 -17.14
N SER A 84 5.29 7.90 -16.69
CA SER A 84 5.59 9.35 -16.58
C SER A 84 5.56 10.10 -17.91
N GLY A 85 5.73 9.38 -19.03
CA GLY A 85 5.73 9.92 -20.39
C GLY A 85 4.37 9.92 -21.09
N SER A 86 3.26 9.64 -20.39
CA SER A 86 1.92 9.70 -20.99
C SER A 86 1.63 11.07 -21.63
N ALA A 87 1.05 11.07 -22.83
CA ALA A 87 0.84 12.28 -23.62
C ALA A 87 -0.01 13.32 -22.86
N PRO A 88 0.35 14.62 -22.87
CA PRO A 88 -0.46 15.67 -22.26
C PRO A 88 -1.89 15.65 -22.82
N GLY A 89 -2.89 15.71 -21.94
CA GLY A 89 -4.31 15.69 -22.34
C GLY A 89 -4.92 14.31 -22.60
N SER A 90 -4.15 13.22 -22.45
CA SER A 90 -4.65 11.84 -22.59
C SER A 90 -5.54 11.37 -21.42
N GLY A 91 -5.67 12.17 -20.36
CA GLY A 91 -6.32 11.76 -19.11
C GLY A 91 -5.53 10.73 -18.29
N GLN A 92 -4.35 10.32 -18.77
CA GLN A 92 -3.45 9.40 -18.09
C GLN A 92 -2.57 10.15 -17.09
N SER A 93 -2.62 9.74 -15.82
CA SER A 93 -1.83 10.34 -14.74
C SER A 93 -0.74 9.37 -14.29
N PRO A 94 0.51 9.82 -14.13
CA PRO A 94 1.58 9.02 -13.53
C PRO A 94 1.46 8.94 -12.00
N SER A 95 0.37 9.42 -11.43
CA SER A 95 0.03 9.29 -10.02
C SER A 95 -1.34 8.65 -9.87
N SER A 96 -1.49 7.75 -8.90
CA SER A 96 -2.79 7.20 -8.49
C SER A 96 -3.72 8.22 -7.85
N GLY A 97 -3.22 9.41 -7.53
CA GLY A 97 -3.84 10.29 -6.53
C GLY A 97 -3.80 9.65 -5.14
N ARG A 98 -4.59 10.21 -4.22
CA ARG A 98 -4.66 9.71 -2.84
C ARG A 98 -5.75 8.66 -2.69
N LEU A 99 -5.35 7.44 -2.38
CA LEU A 99 -6.23 6.31 -2.12
C LEU A 99 -6.45 6.22 -0.60
N GLU A 100 -7.68 6.48 -0.13
CA GLU A 100 -8.05 6.39 1.29
C GLU A 100 -8.34 4.92 1.67
N LEU A 101 -7.29 4.09 1.64
CA LEU A 101 -7.37 2.66 1.87
C LEU A 101 -6.51 2.24 3.05
N LYS A 102 -7.01 1.23 3.78
CA LYS A 102 -6.30 0.55 4.87
C LYS A 102 -5.66 -0.72 4.36
N VAL A 103 -4.35 -0.70 4.23
CA VAL A 103 -3.57 -1.85 3.77
C VAL A 103 -2.31 -2.00 4.63
N SER A 104 -1.87 -3.25 4.80
CA SER A 104 -0.59 -3.59 5.45
C SER A 104 0.54 -3.74 4.43
N GLU A 105 0.22 -3.91 3.16
CA GLU A 105 1.18 -4.05 2.07
C GLU A 105 0.57 -3.64 0.73
N LEU A 106 1.43 -3.25 -0.21
CA LEU A 106 1.10 -3.14 -1.63
C LEU A 106 1.95 -4.13 -2.44
N TRP A 107 1.44 -4.52 -3.59
CA TRP A 107 2.16 -5.29 -4.59
C TRP A 107 2.19 -4.49 -5.89
N LEU A 108 3.38 -4.43 -6.51
CA LEU A 108 3.65 -3.65 -7.71
C LEU A 108 4.22 -4.55 -8.81
N SER A 109 3.84 -4.33 -10.07
CA SER A 109 4.48 -5.02 -11.21
C SER A 109 4.51 -4.17 -12.48
N GLY A 110 5.57 -4.26 -13.26
CA GLY A 110 5.62 -3.79 -14.65
C GLY A 110 6.36 -2.45 -14.89
N SER A 111 6.81 -1.74 -13.85
CA SER A 111 7.60 -0.51 -13.99
C SER A 111 8.90 -0.59 -13.19
N GLY A 112 9.96 0.05 -13.67
CA GLY A 112 11.29 0.04 -13.03
C GLY A 112 11.57 1.20 -12.10
N ASN A 113 10.66 2.16 -11.96
CA ASN A 113 10.87 3.32 -11.11
C ASN A 113 9.53 3.83 -10.55
N VAL A 114 9.22 3.44 -9.31
CA VAL A 114 7.96 3.75 -8.64
C VAL A 114 8.22 4.28 -7.23
N ASP A 115 7.51 5.34 -6.87
CA ASP A 115 7.51 5.91 -5.54
C ASP A 115 6.17 5.63 -4.85
N VAL A 116 6.22 5.28 -3.58
CA VAL A 116 5.06 5.04 -2.71
C VAL A 116 5.15 5.94 -1.50
N VAL A 117 4.11 6.74 -1.30
CA VAL A 117 3.97 7.60 -0.12
C VAL A 117 2.67 7.23 0.59
N ALA A 118 2.71 7.10 1.91
CA ALA A 118 1.54 6.75 2.69
C ALA A 118 1.49 7.51 4.02
N GLY A 119 0.29 7.68 4.56
CA GLY A 119 0.09 8.09 5.94
C GLY A 119 -0.37 6.91 6.75
N LEU A 120 0.42 6.49 7.73
CA LEU A 120 0.13 5.34 8.57
C LEU A 120 -0.73 5.72 9.79
N THR A 121 -1.54 4.76 10.20
CA THR A 121 -2.27 4.79 11.48
C THR A 121 -1.39 4.21 12.60
N SER A 122 -1.84 4.24 13.85
CA SER A 122 -1.18 3.59 14.97
C SER A 122 -1.52 2.09 15.12
N ILE A 123 -2.23 1.50 14.15
CA ILE A 123 -2.65 0.10 14.18
C ILE A 123 -1.51 -0.78 13.62
N ALA A 124 -1.02 -1.71 14.44
CA ALA A 124 -0.03 -2.69 14.00
C ALA A 124 -0.66 -3.70 13.02
N PRO A 125 0.04 -4.13 11.95
CA PRO A 125 -0.53 -5.06 10.96
C PRO A 125 -1.01 -6.38 11.56
N ALA A 126 -0.33 -6.88 12.61
CA ALA A 126 -0.72 -8.11 13.31
C ALA A 126 -2.09 -8.01 14.00
N ARG A 127 -2.59 -6.80 14.29
CA ARG A 127 -3.95 -6.58 14.83
C ARG A 127 -5.05 -6.80 13.80
N LEU A 128 -4.67 -6.94 12.52
CA LEU A 128 -5.58 -7.33 11.48
C LEU A 128 -5.65 -8.85 11.32
N ASN A 129 -4.80 -9.67 11.95
CA ASN A 129 -4.90 -11.13 11.84
C ASN A 129 -6.28 -11.64 12.31
N THR A 130 -7.00 -12.27 11.40
CA THR A 130 -8.18 -13.10 11.68
C THR A 130 -7.77 -14.57 11.69
N ASP A 131 -8.71 -15.45 12.03
CA ASP A 131 -8.51 -16.91 12.00
C ASP A 131 -8.12 -17.44 10.59
N SER A 132 -8.30 -16.62 9.55
CA SER A 132 -7.92 -16.91 8.16
C SER A 132 -6.64 -16.20 7.68
N GLY A 133 -5.87 -15.57 8.59
CA GLY A 133 -4.67 -14.77 8.28
C GLY A 133 -4.89 -13.26 8.45
N THR A 134 -3.93 -12.41 8.09
CA THR A 134 -4.12 -10.94 8.08
C THR A 134 -5.43 -10.56 7.39
N SER A 135 -6.31 -9.79 8.03
CA SER A 135 -7.49 -9.17 7.40
C SER A 135 -6.96 -8.33 6.24
N TRP A 136 -7.45 -8.63 5.03
CA TRP A 136 -6.90 -8.13 3.76
C TRP A 136 -5.54 -8.68 3.33
N SER A 137 -5.09 -9.85 3.82
CA SER A 137 -4.16 -10.68 3.05
C SER A 137 -4.91 -11.11 1.80
N GLY A 138 -4.55 -10.59 0.62
CA GLY A 138 -5.22 -10.99 -0.62
C GLY A 138 -4.85 -12.40 -1.09
N SER A 139 -4.62 -13.33 -0.16
CA SER A 139 -4.69 -14.78 -0.39
C SER A 139 -6.06 -15.23 -0.92
N VAL A 140 -7.12 -14.43 -0.72
CA VAL A 140 -8.49 -14.68 -1.23
C VAL A 140 -8.75 -13.98 -2.58
N GLY A 141 -7.74 -13.36 -3.21
CA GLY A 141 -7.94 -12.64 -4.48
C GLY A 141 -8.85 -11.41 -4.37
N VAL A 142 -9.09 -10.92 -3.15
CA VAL A 142 -9.68 -9.59 -2.96
C VAL A 142 -8.54 -8.61 -2.73
N GLY A 143 -8.02 -8.09 -3.85
CA GLY A 143 -7.27 -6.84 -3.87
C GLY A 143 -6.08 -6.76 -4.80
#